data_AF-A0A655ZRY8-F1
#
_entry.id   AF-A0A655ZRY8-F1
#
_cell.length_a   1.000
_cell.length_b   1.000
_cell.length_c   1.000
_cell.angle_alpha   90.00
_cell.angle_beta   90.00
_cell.angle_gamma   90.00
#
_symmetry.space_group_name_H-M   'P 1'
#
loop_
_entity.id
_entity.type
_entity.pdbx_description
1 polymer ?
#
loop_
_entity_poly.entity_id
_entity_poly.type
_entity_poly.pdbx_seq_one_letter_code
_entity_poly.pdbx_strand_id
1 'polypeptide(L)' 'MLRYVAQIVDGQCQVRIVAVDENDPMFKVKEGENALAFYSRYYQPIPLVLRGYGAGSEVTAAGVFSDVMRTLGWKLGV' A
#
# COMPACT_ATOMS: atom_id res chain seq x y z
N MET A 1 9.14 2.84 -17.24
CA MET A 1 8.49 4.09 -16.74
C MET A 1 9.16 4.51 -15.43
N LEU A 2 9.23 5.80 -15.08
CA LEU A 2 9.75 6.23 -13.79
C LEU A 2 8.62 6.30 -12.73
N ARG A 3 8.92 5.84 -11.51
CA ARG A 3 8.00 5.89 -10.35
C ARG A 3 8.73 6.42 -9.12
N TYR A 4 8.02 7.20 -8.30
CA TYR A 4 8.51 7.61 -6.97
C TYR A 4 8.09 6.55 -5.95
N VAL A 5 9.05 5.82 -5.40
CA VAL A 5 8.81 4.64 -4.58
C VAL A 5 9.48 4.77 -3.23
N ALA A 6 8.73 4.46 -2.18
CA ALA A 6 9.26 4.20 -0.85
C ALA A 6 9.42 2.69 -0.66
N GLN A 7 10.55 2.28 -0.08
CA GLN A 7 10.85 0.87 0.16
C GLN A 7 11.39 0.70 1.58
N ILE A 8 10.96 -0.38 2.23
CA ILE A 8 11.48 -0.81 3.52
C ILE A 8 12.07 -2.21 3.34
N VAL A 9 13.39 -2.34 3.53
CA VAL A 9 14.13 -3.61 3.43
C VAL A 9 15.10 -3.68 4.60
N ASP A 10 15.13 -4.82 5.29
CA ASP A 10 16.05 -5.07 6.42
C ASP A 10 16.04 -3.94 7.47
N GLY A 11 14.86 -3.40 7.76
CA GLY A 11 14.65 -2.31 8.71
C GLY A 11 15.07 -0.92 8.21
N GLN A 12 15.58 -0.81 6.99
CA GLN A 12 15.97 0.47 6.39
C GLN A 12 14.86 1.00 5.47
N CYS A 13 14.51 2.26 5.66
CA CYS A 13 13.56 2.96 4.81
C CYS A 13 14.30 3.87 3.83
N GLN A 14 13.96 3.78 2.55
CA GLN A 14 14.44 4.73 1.54
C GLN A 14 13.32 5.17 0.62
N VAL A 15 13.46 6.36 0.06
CA VAL A 15 12.58 6.89 -0.98
C VAL A 15 13.43 7.32 -2.17
N ARG A 16 13.07 6.85 -3.37
CA ARG A 16 13.81 7.14 -4.60
C ARG A 16 12.90 7.11 -5.83
N ILE A 17 13.38 7.74 -6.90
CA ILE A 17 12.82 7.51 -8.24
C ILE A 17 13.43 6.22 -8.78
N VAL A 18 12.59 5.29 -9.24
CA VAL A 18 12.99 4.02 -9.84
C VAL A 18 12.44 3.89 -11.25
N ALA A 19 13.22 3.28 -12.14
CA ALA A 19 12.71 2.80 -13.41
C ALA A 19 12.04 1.43 -13.20
N VAL A 20 10.78 1.34 -13.58
CA VAL A 20 9.98 0.10 -13.54
C VAL A 20 9.68 -0.37 -14.96
N ASP A 21 9.79 -1.67 -15.17
CA ASP A 21 9.38 -2.35 -16.41
C ASP A 21 7.93 -2.88 -16.30
N GLU A 22 7.41 -3.43 -17.38
CA GLU A 22 6.02 -3.91 -17.47
C GLU A 22 5.66 -5.09 -16.54
N ASN A 23 6.67 -5.83 -16.07
CA ASN A 23 6.51 -6.94 -15.12
C ASN A 23 6.49 -6.47 -13.67
N ASP A 24 6.94 -5.24 -13.39
CA ASP A 24 6.95 -4.68 -12.04
C ASP A 24 5.51 -4.42 -11.53
N PRO A 25 5.16 -4.84 -10.30
CA PRO A 25 3.87 -4.55 -9.69
C PRO A 25 3.49 -3.05 -9.67
N MET A 26 4.47 -2.15 -9.64
CA MET A 26 4.26 -0.69 -9.64
C MET A 26 4.02 -0.12 -11.04
N PHE A 27 4.29 -0.88 -12.11
CA PHE A 27 4.02 -0.42 -13.47
C PHE A 27 2.52 -0.27 -13.73
N LYS A 28 1.73 -1.23 -13.24
CA LYS A 28 0.27 -1.30 -13.43
C LYS A 28 -0.54 -0.31 -12.59
N VAL A 29 0.10 0.54 -11.79
CA VAL A 29 -0.56 1.58 -10.98
C VAL A 29 -1.02 2.71 -11.90
N LYS A 30 -2.32 3.00 -11.93
CA LYS A 30 -2.90 3.99 -12.85
C LYS A 30 -3.43 5.21 -12.09
N GLU A 31 -3.50 6.34 -12.79
CA GLU A 31 -4.36 7.50 -12.49
C GLU A 31 -4.71 7.74 -11.00
N GLY A 32 -3.77 8.32 -10.24
CA GLY A 32 -4.04 8.75 -8.86
C GLY A 32 -4.16 7.62 -7.81
N GLU A 33 -4.01 6.36 -8.23
CA GLU A 33 -3.90 5.23 -7.32
C GLU A 33 -2.53 5.19 -6.63
N ASN A 34 -2.52 4.69 -5.40
CA ASN A 34 -1.33 4.26 -4.70
C ASN A 34 -1.31 2.73 -4.65
N ALA A 35 -0.11 2.15 -4.60
CA ALA A 35 0.05 0.72 -4.44
C ALA A 35 1.14 0.38 -3.42
N LEU A 36 0.91 -0.67 -2.65
CA LEU A 36 1.87 -1.26 -1.74
C LEU A 36 2.09 -2.72 -2.15
N ALA A 37 3.34 -3.11 -2.37
CA ALA A 37 3.72 -4.50 -2.63
C ALA A 37 4.42 -5.06 -1.40
N PHE A 38 3.84 -6.10 -0.81
CA PHE A 38 4.39 -6.81 0.33
C PHE A 38 5.04 -8.10 -0.14
N TYR A 39 6.33 -8.22 0.18
CA TYR A 39 7.08 -9.46 0.04
C TYR A 39 7.19 -10.09 1.42
N SER A 40 6.78 -11.35 1.53
CA SER A 40 6.85 -12.10 2.78
C SER A 40 7.24 -13.54 2.49
N ARG A 41 7.40 -14.35 3.55
CA ARG A 41 7.71 -15.79 3.42
C ARG A 41 6.75 -16.52 2.47
N TYR A 42 5.47 -16.15 2.49
CA TYR A 42 4.41 -16.79 1.71
C TYR A 42 4.07 -16.06 0.41
N TYR A 43 4.52 -14.81 0.27
CA TYR A 43 4.28 -13.98 -0.91
C TYR A 43 5.61 -13.67 -1.61
N GLN A 44 6.23 -14.74 -2.10
CA GLN A 44 7.43 -14.73 -2.94
C GLN A 44 7.40 -15.93 -3.90
N PRO A 45 7.81 -15.76 -5.18
CA PRO A 45 8.29 -14.52 -5.79
C PRO A 45 7.18 -13.51 -6.13
N ILE A 46 5.90 -13.90 -6.05
CA ILE A 46 4.75 -13.05 -6.36
C ILE A 46 4.31 -12.30 -5.09
N PRO A 47 4.39 -10.95 -5.04
CA PRO A 47 4.03 -10.18 -3.85
C PRO A 47 2.52 -10.08 -3.67
N LEU A 48 2.10 -9.82 -2.43
CA LEU A 48 0.75 -9.32 -2.14
C LEU A 48 0.69 -7.84 -2.51
N VAL A 49 -0.19 -7.46 -3.41
CA VAL A 49 -0.30 -6.06 -3.86
C VAL A 49 -1.63 -5.47 -3.41
N LEU A 50 -1.57 -4.44 -2.56
CA LEU A 50 -2.73 -3.61 -2.20
C LEU A 50 -2.74 -2.37 -3.08
N ARG A 51 -3.86 -2.08 -3.73
CA ARG A 51 -4.03 -0.93 -4.61
C ARG A 51 -5.36 -0.23 -4.37
N GLY A 52 -5.38 1.07 -4.63
CA GLY A 52 -6.60 1.87 -4.63
C GLY A 52 -6.28 3.35 -4.61
N TYR A 53 -7.33 4.17 -4.57
CA TYR A 53 -7.20 5.61 -4.43
C TYR A 53 -6.57 5.95 -3.08
N GLY A 54 -5.39 6.58 -3.12
CA GLY A 54 -4.66 6.97 -1.91
C GLY A 54 -4.98 8.38 -1.42
N ALA A 55 -5.82 9.13 -2.14
CA ALA A 55 -6.21 10.49 -1.81
C ALA A 55 -7.61 10.81 -2.35
N GLY A 56 -8.31 11.72 -1.66
CA GLY A 56 -9.66 12.17 -1.98
C GLY A 56 -10.50 12.29 -0.71
N SER A 57 -11.34 13.32 -0.62
CA SER A 57 -12.06 13.65 0.62
C SER A 57 -12.93 12.49 1.11
N GLU A 58 -13.67 11.82 0.21
CA GLU A 58 -14.55 10.70 0.55
C GLU A 58 -13.76 9.46 0.97
N VAL A 59 -12.70 9.10 0.24
CA VAL A 59 -11.88 7.91 0.55
C VAL A 59 -11.12 8.07 1.87
N THR A 60 -10.62 9.27 2.15
CA THR A 60 -9.97 9.58 3.43
C THR A 60 -10.98 9.57 4.57
N ALA A 61 -12.17 10.16 4.40
CA ALA A 61 -13.22 10.14 5.41
C ALA A 61 -13.70 8.72 5.72
N ALA A 62 -13.84 7.86 4.70
CA ALA A 62 -14.19 6.46 4.87
C ALA A 62 -13.12 5.69 5.66
N GLY A 63 -11.84 5.95 5.42
CA GLY A 63 -10.73 5.39 6.19
C GLY A 63 -10.80 5.76 7.67
N VAL A 64 -10.94 7.06 7.97
CA VAL A 64 -11.09 7.55 9.35
C VAL A 64 -12.34 6.96 10.02
N PHE A 65 -13.47 6.90 9.31
CA PHE A 65 -14.70 6.32 9.85
C PHE A 65 -14.55 4.83 10.14
N SER A 66 -13.83 4.08 9.31
CA SER A 66 -13.52 2.67 9.56
C SER A 66 -12.75 2.48 10.87
N ASP A 67 -11.77 3.34 11.14
CA ASP A 67 -11.03 3.32 12.40
C ASP A 67 -11.93 3.62 13.61
N VAL A 68 -12.87 4.57 13.49
CA VAL A 68 -13.88 4.82 14.54
C VAL A 68 -14.78 3.61 14.76
N MET A 69 -15.25 2.95 13.70
CA MET A 69 -16.06 1.74 13.85
C MET A 69 -15.27 0.60 14.50
N ARG A 70 -13.96 0.52 14.25
CA ARG A 70 -13.09 -0.49 14.87
C ARG A 70 -13.03 -0.35 16.39
N THR A 71 -13.14 0.87 16.94
CA THR A 71 -13.20 1.04 18.41
C THR A 71 -14.51 0.54 19.01
N LEU A 72 -15.61 0.53 18.25
CA LEU A 72 -16.90 0.04 18.72
C LEU A 72 -16.97 -1.49 18.75
N GLY A 73 -16.31 -2.17 17.81
CA GLY A 73 -16.16 -3.62 17.78
C GLY A 73 -15.12 -4.17 18.76
N TRP A 74 -14.33 -3.28 19.40
CA TRP A 74 -13.33 -3.64 20.38
C TRP A 74 -14.01 -4.03 21.71
N LYS A 75 -14.55 -5.26 21.77
CA LYS A 75 -14.78 -5.90 23.06
C LYS A 75 -13.43 -6.04 23.74
N LEU A 76 -13.28 -5.41 24.91
CA LEU A 76 -12.20 -5.73 25.85
C LEU A 76 -12.09 -7.25 25.98
N GLY A 77 -10.93 -7.81 25.60
CA GLY A 77 -10.41 -9.13 25.99
C GLY A 77 -11.38 -10.31 25.80
N VAL A 78 -11.17 -11.17 24.82
CA VAL A 78 -10.30 -12.32 25.11
C VAL A 78 -8.85 -11.93 25.42
#